data_AF-A0A1H1T8B4-F1
#
_entry.id   AF-A0A1H1T8B4-F1
#
_cell.length_a   1.000
_cell.length_b   1.000
_cell.length_c   1.000
_cell.angle_alpha   90.00
_cell.angle_beta   90.00
_cell.angle_gamma   90.00
#
_symmetry.space_group_name_H-M   'P 1'
#
loop_
_entity.id
_entity.type
_entity.pdbx_description
1 polymer ?
#
loop_
_entity_poly.entity_id
_entity_poly.type
_entity_poly.pdbx_seq_one_letter_code
_entity_poly.pdbx_strand_id
1 'polypeptide(L)'
;MKIGLVLEQLHRDENDLAQHLLRVSERHKVDHEIYHLARDLAKWSQQHVREIAAIAGRYGRELDPEPKAENTLLEKIREKGSELVGRDAEAGLLLLRDLREAYIKACGVSADWELVAQAAQGIKHKDLLEVAERCHAQNIRQMKWANGKLKESATQILVS
;
A
#
# COMPACT_ATOMS: atom_id res chain seq x y z
N MET A 1 -18.57 5.23 17.41
CA MET A 1 -18.53 6.53 16.68
C MET A 1 -18.13 6.28 15.23
N LYS A 2 -18.46 7.19 14.28
CA LYS A 2 -18.10 7.04 12.85
C LYS A 2 -16.59 6.95 12.62
N ILE A 3 -15.76 7.62 13.43
CA ILE A 3 -14.29 7.55 13.35
C ILE A 3 -13.78 6.11 13.46
N GLY A 4 -14.37 5.29 14.35
CA GLY A 4 -13.97 3.89 14.47
C GLY A 4 -14.19 3.08 13.19
N LEU A 5 -15.29 3.33 12.45
CA LEU A 5 -15.53 2.68 11.17
C LEU A 5 -14.48 3.07 10.12
N VAL A 6 -14.07 4.34 10.11
CA VAL A 6 -13.03 4.83 9.18
C VAL A 6 -11.67 4.23 9.55
N LEU A 7 -11.33 4.14 10.84
CA LEU A 7 -10.08 3.49 11.29
C LEU A 7 -10.04 2.00 10.94
N GLU A 8 -11.16 1.29 11.05
CA GLU A 8 -11.28 -0.11 10.63
C GLU A 8 -11.10 -0.25 9.10
N GLN A 9 -11.67 0.66 8.30
CA GLN A 9 -11.46 0.67 6.86
C GLN A 9 -10.01 0.96 6.49
N LEU A 10 -9.44 2.03 7.05
CA LEU A 10 -8.06 2.45 6.84
C LEU A 10 -7.04 1.36 7.25
N HIS A 11 -7.30 0.63 8.34
CA HIS A 11 -6.51 -0.53 8.74
C HIS A 11 -6.51 -1.64 7.68
N ARG A 12 -7.65 -1.91 7.06
CA ARG A 12 -7.76 -2.87 5.95
C ARG A 12 -7.02 -2.37 4.72
N ASP A 13 -7.17 -1.10 4.37
CA ASP A 13 -6.55 -0.53 3.18
C ASP A 13 -5.02 -0.43 3.30
N GLU A 14 -4.48 -0.15 4.49
CA GLU A 14 -3.05 -0.21 4.77
C GLU A 14 -2.51 -1.65 4.67
N ASN A 15 -3.25 -2.64 5.17
CA ASN A 15 -2.89 -4.04 4.98
C ASN A 15 -2.88 -4.43 3.49
N ASP A 16 -3.89 -4.01 2.74
CA ASP A 16 -4.00 -4.29 1.32
C ASP A 16 -2.89 -3.60 0.51
N LEU A 17 -2.51 -2.37 0.88
CA LEU A 17 -1.37 -1.66 0.29
C LEU A 17 -0.04 -2.35 0.62
N ALA A 18 0.18 -2.74 1.88
CA ALA A 18 1.38 -3.46 2.29
C ALA A 18 1.53 -4.77 1.52
N GLN A 19 0.47 -5.58 1.43
CA GLN A 19 0.47 -6.82 0.67
C GLN A 19 0.75 -6.56 -0.81
N HIS A 20 0.11 -5.57 -1.41
CA HIS A 20 0.32 -5.27 -2.82
C HIS A 20 1.76 -4.84 -3.12
N LEU A 21 2.36 -4.01 -2.26
CA LEU A 21 3.76 -3.61 -2.38
C LEU A 21 4.73 -4.79 -2.24
N LEU A 22 4.47 -5.73 -1.34
CA LEU A 22 5.27 -6.96 -1.24
C LEU A 22 5.16 -7.81 -2.52
N ARG A 23 3.95 -7.97 -3.07
CA ARG A 23 3.75 -8.68 -4.34
C ARG A 23 4.47 -8.03 -5.51
N VAL A 24 4.39 -6.70 -5.61
CA VAL A 24 5.14 -5.90 -6.59
C VAL A 24 6.63 -6.21 -6.45
N SER A 25 7.15 -6.24 -5.23
CA SER A 25 8.56 -6.53 -4.99
C SER A 25 8.95 -7.93 -5.48
N GLU A 26 8.21 -8.96 -5.12
CA GLU A 26 8.55 -10.35 -5.45
C GLU A 26 8.41 -10.65 -6.95
N ARG A 27 7.33 -10.16 -7.57
CA ARG A 27 7.04 -10.38 -8.98
C ARG A 27 8.03 -9.68 -9.91
N HIS A 28 8.46 -8.47 -9.54
CA HIS A 28 9.36 -7.64 -10.34
C HIS A 28 10.78 -7.61 -9.79
N LYS A 29 11.19 -8.66 -9.06
CA LYS A 29 12.50 -8.76 -8.38
C LYS A 29 13.74 -8.61 -9.28
N VAL A 30 13.57 -8.74 -10.59
CA VAL A 30 14.62 -8.51 -11.59
C VAL A 30 15.04 -7.03 -11.64
N ASP A 31 14.11 -6.12 -11.30
CA ASP A 31 14.42 -4.72 -11.05
C ASP A 31 14.74 -4.57 -9.55
N HIS A 32 16.02 -4.37 -9.26
CA HIS A 32 16.52 -4.26 -7.89
C HIS A 32 15.96 -3.06 -7.14
N GLU A 33 15.69 -1.95 -7.83
CA GLU A 33 15.13 -0.77 -7.20
C GLU A 33 13.68 -1.05 -6.77
N ILE A 34 12.88 -1.64 -7.66
CA ILE A 34 11.50 -2.03 -7.34
C ILE A 34 11.48 -3.06 -6.22
N TYR A 35 12.35 -4.07 -6.27
CA TYR A 35 12.45 -5.09 -5.22
C TYR A 35 12.70 -4.48 -3.83
N HIS A 36 13.72 -3.63 -3.69
CA HIS A 36 14.09 -3.10 -2.39
C HIS A 36 13.14 -1.98 -1.93
N LEU A 37 12.81 -1.02 -2.80
CA LEU A 37 11.98 0.10 -2.41
C LEU A 37 10.55 -0.32 -2.10
N ALA A 38 9.93 -1.20 -2.89
CA ALA A 38 8.57 -1.64 -2.60
C ALA A 38 8.48 -2.36 -1.23
N ARG A 39 9.49 -3.14 -0.84
CA ARG A 39 9.55 -3.77 0.49
C ARG A 39 9.72 -2.75 1.60
N ASP A 40 10.57 -1.75 1.42
CA ASP A 40 10.77 -0.70 2.41
C ASP A 40 9.52 0.16 2.58
N LEU A 41 8.82 0.46 1.49
CA LEU A 41 7.52 1.12 1.52
C LEU A 41 6.44 0.25 2.18
N ALA A 42 6.44 -1.07 1.96
CA ALA A 42 5.50 -1.97 2.62
C ALA A 42 5.65 -1.97 4.14
N LYS A 43 6.89 -1.82 4.66
CA LYS A 43 7.15 -1.71 6.10
C LYS A 43 6.46 -0.49 6.73
N TRP A 44 6.32 0.62 6.02
CA TRP A 44 5.57 1.78 6.52
C TRP A 44 4.09 1.46 6.68
N SER A 45 3.44 0.88 5.67
CA SER A 45 2.04 0.45 5.81
C SER A 45 1.84 -0.58 6.92
N GLN A 46 2.77 -1.52 7.09
CA GLN A 46 2.76 -2.45 8.23
C GLN A 46 2.89 -1.74 9.58
N GLN A 47 3.69 -0.67 9.65
CA GLN A 47 3.77 0.17 10.84
C GLN A 47 2.48 0.95 11.08
N HIS A 48 1.87 1.50 10.02
CA HIS A 48 0.59 2.19 10.09
C HIS A 48 -0.51 1.27 10.65
N VAL A 49 -0.57 0.01 10.21
CA VAL A 49 -1.50 -1.01 10.73
C VAL A 49 -1.41 -1.12 12.25
N ARG A 50 -0.19 -1.19 12.80
CA ARG A 50 0.05 -1.25 14.26
C ARG A 50 -0.41 0.03 14.96
N GLU A 51 -0.11 1.20 14.39
CA GLU A 51 -0.48 2.49 14.96
C GLU A 51 -2.00 2.71 14.96
N ILE A 52 -2.69 2.29 13.89
CA ILE A 52 -4.14 2.32 13.80
C ILE A 52 -4.75 1.40 14.86
N ALA A 53 -4.28 0.16 14.98
CA ALA A 53 -4.78 -0.79 15.97
C ALA A 53 -4.61 -0.27 17.41
N ALA A 54 -3.46 0.36 17.70
CA ALA A 54 -3.17 0.93 19.03
C ALA A 54 -4.14 2.05 19.43
N ILE A 55 -4.62 2.87 18.48
CA ILE A 55 -5.53 3.99 18.78
C ILE A 55 -7.02 3.65 18.58
N ALA A 56 -7.34 2.65 17.76
CA ALA A 56 -8.71 2.27 17.40
C ALA A 56 -9.57 1.85 18.60
N GLY A 57 -8.97 1.31 19.67
CA GLY A 57 -9.66 0.95 20.90
C GLY A 57 -10.39 2.13 21.54
N ARG A 58 -9.83 3.35 21.45
CA ARG A 58 -10.47 4.59 21.94
C ARG A 58 -11.76 4.95 21.20
N TYR A 59 -11.98 4.34 20.03
CA TYR A 59 -13.15 4.56 19.18
C TYR A 59 -14.07 3.32 19.10
N GLY A 60 -13.88 2.35 20.00
CA GLY A 60 -14.70 1.14 20.11
C GLY A 60 -14.39 0.09 19.05
N ARG A 61 -13.13 0.00 18.61
CA ARG A 61 -12.66 -0.97 17.63
C ARG A 61 -11.46 -1.72 18.16
N GLU A 62 -11.56 -3.04 18.20
CA GLU A 62 -10.44 -3.94 18.44
C GLU A 62 -9.96 -4.44 17.09
N LEU A 63 -8.76 -4.00 16.69
CA LEU A 63 -8.16 -4.35 15.42
C LEU A 63 -6.89 -5.15 15.67
N ASP A 64 -6.57 -6.07 14.78
CA ASP A 64 -5.35 -6.88 14.86
C ASP A 64 -4.11 -5.98 14.66
N PRO A 65 -3.19 -5.88 15.62
CA PRO A 65 -1.96 -5.13 15.43
C PRO A 65 -0.98 -5.84 14.49
N GLU A 66 -1.12 -7.14 14.26
CA GLU A 66 -0.20 -7.87 13.39
C GLU A 66 -0.56 -7.63 11.91
N PRO A 67 0.35 -7.05 11.12
CA PRO A 67 0.09 -6.83 9.70
C PRO A 67 -0.05 -8.17 8.97
N LYS A 68 -0.99 -8.23 8.03
CA LYS A 68 -1.21 -9.45 7.26
C LYS A 68 0.06 -9.79 6.48
N ALA A 69 0.61 -10.98 6.74
CA ALA A 69 1.74 -11.50 6.00
C ALA A 69 1.39 -11.66 4.51
N GLU A 70 2.44 -11.70 3.68
CA GLU A 70 2.32 -12.00 2.28
C GLU A 70 1.89 -13.48 2.12
N ASN A 71 0.71 -13.72 1.54
CA ASN A 71 0.22 -15.06 1.22
C ASN A 71 0.98 -15.64 0.01
N THR A 72 2.28 -15.83 0.18
CA THR A 72 3.24 -16.30 -0.83
C THR A 72 2.92 -17.69 -1.38
N LEU A 73 2.17 -18.53 -0.65
CA LEU A 73 1.90 -19.91 -1.07
C LEU A 73 0.83 -20.02 -2.17
N LEU A 74 -0.24 -19.22 -2.09
CA LEU A 74 -1.32 -19.23 -3.08
C LEU A 74 -0.93 -18.50 -4.37
N GLU A 75 -0.12 -17.45 -4.28
CA GLU A 75 0.30 -16.68 -5.46
C GLU A 75 1.38 -17.37 -6.30
N LYS A 76 2.30 -18.11 -5.68
CA LYS A 76 3.28 -18.95 -6.40
C LYS A 76 2.65 -20.01 -7.30
N ILE A 77 1.41 -20.43 -7.01
CA ILE A 77 0.66 -21.38 -7.84
C ILE A 77 0.04 -20.66 -9.06
N ARG A 78 -0.39 -19.41 -8.91
CA ARG A 78 -0.98 -18.62 -10.02
C ARG A 78 0.06 -18.21 -11.06
N GLU A 79 1.31 -17.95 -10.64
CA GLU A 79 2.39 -17.52 -11.55
C GLU A 79 3.00 -18.67 -12.38
N LYS A 80 2.89 -19.93 -11.94
CA LYS A 80 3.43 -21.09 -12.67
C LYS A 80 2.63 -21.51 -13.91
N GLY A 81 1.47 -20.89 -14.16
CA GLY A 81 0.56 -21.28 -15.25
C GLY A 81 0.89 -20.69 -16.62
N SER A 82 1.86 -19.76 -16.74
CA SER A 82 2.11 -19.05 -17.99
C SER A 82 3.58 -19.15 -18.40
N GLU A 83 3.91 -20.14 -19.21
CA GLU A 83 5.14 -20.15 -20.01
C GLU A 83 4.83 -20.65 -21.42
N LEU A 84 5.04 -19.79 -22.43
CA LEU A 84 5.95 -20.00 -23.58
C LEU A 84 5.71 -18.94 -24.68
N VAL A 85 6.75 -18.13 -24.94
CA VAL A 85 6.98 -17.23 -26.09
C VAL A 85 6.00 -16.04 -26.25
N GLY A 86 6.47 -14.83 -25.89
CA GLY A 86 5.70 -13.56 -25.80
C GLY A 86 6.04 -12.66 -24.59
N ARG A 87 6.99 -13.11 -23.76
CA ARG A 87 7.23 -12.74 -22.35
C ARG A 87 7.55 -11.27 -22.02
N ASP A 88 8.28 -10.52 -22.84
CA ASP A 88 8.82 -9.22 -22.40
C ASP A 88 7.76 -8.10 -22.43
N ALA A 89 6.96 -8.02 -23.50
CA ALA A 89 5.87 -7.05 -23.58
C ALA A 89 4.78 -7.33 -22.54
N GLU A 90 4.42 -8.61 -22.34
CA GLU A 90 3.46 -9.02 -21.31
C GLU A 90 3.97 -8.75 -19.88
N ALA A 91 5.26 -8.97 -19.61
CA ALA A 91 5.87 -8.64 -18.32
C ALA A 91 5.91 -7.13 -18.06
N GLY A 92 6.22 -6.32 -19.09
CA GLY A 92 6.15 -4.87 -19.01
C GLY A 92 4.74 -4.36 -18.70
N LEU A 93 3.72 -4.84 -19.42
CA LEU A 93 2.33 -4.45 -19.15
C LEU A 93 1.87 -4.87 -17.74
N LEU A 94 2.32 -6.03 -17.26
CA LEU A 94 2.08 -6.48 -15.89
C LEU A 94 2.71 -5.54 -14.86
N LEU A 95 3.95 -5.08 -15.09
CA LEU A 95 4.58 -4.06 -14.24
C LEU A 95 3.76 -2.77 -14.19
N LEU A 96 3.32 -2.26 -15.33
CA LEU A 96 2.49 -1.03 -15.38
C LEU A 96 1.17 -1.22 -14.63
N ARG A 97 0.52 -2.38 -14.77
CA ARG A 97 -0.69 -2.71 -14.02
C ARG A 97 -0.43 -2.69 -12.52
N ASP A 98 0.61 -3.37 -12.06
CA ASP A 98 0.92 -3.52 -10.65
C ASP A 98 1.31 -2.17 -10.00
N LEU A 99 2.12 -1.35 -10.69
CA LEU A 99 2.45 0.01 -10.24
C LEU A 99 1.22 0.92 -10.21
N ARG A 100 0.34 0.83 -11.21
CA ARG A 100 -0.92 1.58 -11.23
C ARG A 100 -1.84 1.19 -10.07
N GLU A 101 -1.95 -0.10 -9.77
CA GLU A 101 -2.73 -0.57 -8.63
C GLU A 101 -2.13 -0.10 -7.29
N ALA A 102 -0.81 -0.13 -7.14
CA ALA A 102 -0.11 0.42 -5.98
C ALA A 102 -0.41 1.91 -5.80
N TYR A 103 -0.35 2.68 -6.90
CA TYR A 103 -0.67 4.12 -6.90
C TYR A 103 -2.12 4.38 -6.46
N ILE A 104 -3.10 3.67 -7.03
CA ILE A 104 -4.53 3.86 -6.71
C ILE A 104 -4.82 3.49 -5.25
N LYS A 105 -4.26 2.38 -4.74
CA LYS A 105 -4.39 1.99 -3.33
C LYS A 105 -3.82 3.07 -2.41
N ALA A 106 -2.62 3.58 -2.71
CA ALA A 106 -2.00 4.66 -1.93
C ALA A 106 -2.81 5.98 -1.98
N CYS A 107 -3.46 6.29 -3.11
CA CYS A 107 -4.38 7.43 -3.19
C CYS A 107 -5.59 7.26 -2.26
N GLY A 108 -6.19 6.06 -2.22
CA GLY A 108 -7.31 5.76 -1.31
C GLY A 108 -6.91 5.94 0.15
N VAL A 109 -5.81 5.29 0.56
CA VAL A 109 -5.22 5.43 1.89
C VAL A 109 -4.91 6.90 2.23
N SER A 110 -4.43 7.69 1.26
CA SER A 110 -4.16 9.12 1.46
C SER A 110 -5.43 9.92 1.76
N ALA A 111 -6.53 9.60 1.08
CA ALA A 111 -7.81 10.27 1.31
C ALA A 111 -8.35 9.91 2.69
N ASP A 112 -8.24 8.66 3.11
CA ASP A 112 -8.70 8.22 4.43
C ASP A 112 -7.88 8.83 5.58
N TRP A 113 -6.56 8.94 5.43
CA TRP A 113 -5.73 9.65 6.41
C TRP A 113 -6.11 11.12 6.56
N GLU A 114 -6.40 11.81 5.46
CA GLU A 114 -6.86 13.19 5.47
C GLU A 114 -8.18 13.32 6.25
N LEU A 115 -9.16 12.43 6.00
CA LEU A 115 -10.43 12.41 6.72
C LEU A 115 -10.24 12.14 8.22
N VAL A 116 -9.34 11.23 8.59
CA VAL A 116 -9.00 10.94 9.99
C VAL A 116 -8.34 12.16 10.66
N ALA A 117 -7.41 12.84 9.99
CA ALA A 117 -6.75 14.03 10.53
C ALA A 117 -7.74 15.16 10.79
N GLN A 118 -8.63 15.45 9.84
CA GLN A 118 -9.70 16.45 10.00
C GLN A 118 -10.65 16.09 11.14
N ALA A 119 -11.04 14.82 11.24
CA ALA A 119 -11.88 14.35 12.35
C ALA A 119 -11.17 14.53 13.70
N ALA A 120 -9.88 14.18 13.79
CA ALA A 120 -9.06 14.33 14.99
C ALA A 120 -8.96 15.80 15.44
N GLN A 121 -8.77 16.74 14.51
CA GLN A 121 -8.81 18.18 14.77
C GLN A 121 -10.19 18.61 15.30
N GLY A 122 -11.27 18.17 14.65
CA GLY A 122 -12.64 18.52 15.04
C GLY A 122 -13.01 18.09 16.46
N ILE A 123 -12.51 16.93 16.91
CA ILE A 123 -12.71 16.44 18.29
C ILE A 123 -11.56 16.80 19.25
N LYS A 124 -10.56 17.55 18.77
CA LYS A 124 -9.35 17.95 19.53
C LYS A 124 -8.56 16.79 20.13
N HIS A 125 -8.53 15.63 19.46
CA HIS A 125 -7.77 14.47 19.91
C HIS A 125 -6.35 14.52 19.34
N LYS A 126 -5.41 15.05 20.13
CA LYS A 126 -4.01 15.27 19.70
C LYS A 126 -3.29 14.00 19.25
N ASP A 127 -3.39 12.90 20.00
CA ASP A 127 -2.63 11.69 19.63
C ASP A 127 -3.10 11.09 18.29
N LEU A 128 -4.40 11.20 17.96
CA LEU A 128 -4.92 10.73 16.68
C LEU A 128 -4.45 11.63 15.54
N LEU A 129 -4.39 12.93 15.78
CA LEU A 129 -3.87 13.88 14.80
C LEU A 129 -2.39 13.61 14.50
N GLU A 130 -1.57 13.40 15.53
CA GLU A 130 -0.14 13.10 15.36
C GLU A 130 0.10 11.79 14.60
N VAL A 131 -0.68 10.73 14.89
CA VAL A 131 -0.63 9.48 14.13
C VAL A 131 -1.02 9.72 12.68
N ALA A 132 -2.12 10.43 12.45
CA ALA A 132 -2.62 10.69 11.10
C ALA A 132 -1.61 11.48 10.27
N GLU A 133 -1.08 12.59 10.79
CA GLU A 133 -0.11 13.43 10.07
C GLU A 133 1.18 12.67 9.72
N ARG A 134 1.71 11.88 10.66
CA ARG A 134 2.91 11.07 10.43
C ARG A 134 2.68 10.01 9.37
N CYS A 135 1.63 9.21 9.51
CA CYS A 135 1.34 8.11 8.59
C CYS A 135 0.97 8.63 7.19
N HIS A 136 0.22 9.74 7.13
CA HIS A 136 -0.14 10.38 5.87
C HIS A 136 1.08 10.86 5.09
N ALA A 137 2.04 11.51 5.77
CA ALA A 137 3.27 11.96 5.14
C ALA A 137 4.11 10.81 4.55
N GLN A 138 4.11 9.64 5.19
CA GLN A 138 4.74 8.42 4.67
C GLN A 138 3.95 7.86 3.48
N ASN A 139 2.63 7.77 3.56
CA ASN A 139 1.80 7.30 2.46
C ASN A 139 1.89 8.19 1.20
N ILE A 140 2.00 9.51 1.36
CA ILE A 140 2.25 10.42 0.24
C ILE A 140 3.55 10.05 -0.50
N ARG A 141 4.59 9.59 0.21
CA ARG A 141 5.83 9.13 -0.42
C ARG A 141 5.63 7.82 -1.16
N GLN A 142 4.88 6.86 -0.61
CA GLN A 142 4.50 5.61 -1.30
C GLN A 142 3.77 5.90 -2.61
N MET A 143 2.77 6.79 -2.55
CA MET A 143 1.99 7.24 -3.70
C MET A 143 2.86 7.92 -4.77
N LYS A 144 3.76 8.83 -4.35
CA LYS A 144 4.68 9.53 -5.27
C LYS A 144 5.65 8.56 -5.93
N TRP A 145 6.20 7.59 -5.19
CA TRP A 145 7.07 6.56 -5.74
C TRP A 145 6.35 5.73 -6.80
N ALA A 146 5.15 5.22 -6.51
CA ALA A 146 4.39 4.39 -7.45
C ALA A 146 4.06 5.15 -8.74
N ASN A 147 3.63 6.42 -8.64
CA ASN A 147 3.37 7.28 -9.80
C ASN A 147 4.65 7.60 -10.59
N GLY A 148 5.76 7.84 -9.88
CA GLY A 148 7.07 8.09 -10.48
C GLY A 148 7.54 6.90 -11.31
N LYS A 149 7.52 5.70 -10.71
CA LYS A 149 7.90 4.46 -11.41
C LYS A 149 6.97 4.14 -12.56
N LEU A 150 5.67 4.36 -12.41
CA LEU A 150 4.72 4.19 -13.51
C LEU A 150 5.09 5.08 -14.71
N LYS A 151 5.45 6.34 -14.48
CA LYS A 151 5.85 7.29 -15.54
C LYS A 151 7.20 6.93 -16.17
N GLU A 152 8.15 6.48 -15.36
CA GLU A 152 9.47 6.07 -15.81
C GLU A 152 9.39 4.85 -16.75
N SER A 153 8.63 3.83 -16.37
CA SER A 153 8.52 2.59 -17.14
C SER A 153 7.55 2.68 -18.33
N ALA A 154 6.53 3.54 -18.28
CA ALA A 154 5.44 3.56 -19.25
C ALA A 154 5.91 3.78 -20.69
N THR A 155 6.77 4.76 -20.95
CA THR A 155 7.17 5.11 -22.31
C THR A 155 7.83 3.94 -23.02
N GLN A 156 8.81 3.29 -22.38
CA GLN A 156 9.54 2.18 -22.98
C GLN A 156 8.64 0.98 -23.26
N ILE A 157 7.77 0.64 -22.30
CA ILE A 157 6.91 -0.55 -22.38
C ILE A 157 5.79 -0.38 -23.43
N LEU A 158 5.26 0.84 -23.60
CA LEU A 158 4.14 1.08 -24.51
C LEU A 158 4.56 1.22 -25.98
N VAL A 159 5.84 1.50 -26.25
CA VAL A 159 6.36 1.69 -27.61
C VAL A 159 7.19 0.51 -28.13
N SER A 160 7.56 -0.43 -27.26
CA SER A 160 8.25 -1.69 -27.59
C SER A 160 7.29 -2.71 -28.18
#